data_AF-A0ABD0QA17-F1
#
_entry.id   AF-A0ABD0QA17-F1
#
_cell.length_a   1.000
_cell.length_b   1.000
_cell.length_c   1.000
_cell.angle_alpha   90.00
_cell.angle_beta   90.00
_cell.angle_gamma   90.00
#
_symmetry.space_group_name_H-M   'P 1'
#
loop_
_entity.id
_entity.type
_entity.pdbx_description
1 polymer ?
#
loop_
_entity_poly.entity_id
_entity_poly.type
_entity_poly.pdbx_seq_one_letter_code
_entity_poly.pdbx_strand_id
1 'polypeptide(L)'
;VSSWGGYVFLINLIPLHVLVLMLTGRFSHRIYVAYCTVYCLGTILSMQISFVGFQPVQSSEHMAAFGVFGLCQIHAFVDYLRSKLNAQQFEVLFKSVISLVGIILLSVGAVLMLT
;
A
#
# COMPACT_ATOMS: atom_id res chain seq x y z
N VAL A 1 -4.91 3.91 -21.42
CA VAL A 1 -6.03 4.87 -21.59
C VAL A 1 -6.11 5.43 -23.00
N SER A 2 -5.01 5.73 -23.69
CA SER A 2 -5.07 6.39 -25.01
C SER A 2 -5.80 5.58 -26.10
N SER A 3 -5.98 4.26 -25.92
CA SER A 3 -6.60 3.37 -26.91
C SER A 3 -7.93 2.74 -26.50
N TRP A 4 -8.20 2.48 -25.21
CA TRP A 4 -9.42 1.80 -24.74
C TRP A 4 -9.72 2.04 -23.26
N GLY A 5 -11.00 1.98 -22.88
CA GLY A 5 -11.51 2.08 -21.50
C GLY A 5 -11.20 0.88 -20.60
N GLY A 6 -10.66 -0.21 -21.14
CA GLY A 6 -10.26 -1.41 -20.38
C GLY A 6 -9.05 -1.24 -19.44
N TYR A 7 -8.56 0.00 -19.23
CA TYR A 7 -7.45 0.26 -18.31
C TYR A 7 -7.80 -0.04 -16.85
N VAL A 8 -9.08 0.07 -16.50
CA VAL A 8 -9.61 -0.27 -15.16
C VAL A 8 -9.42 -1.76 -14.86
N PHE A 9 -9.50 -2.62 -15.88
CA PHE A 9 -9.21 -4.04 -15.72
C PHE A 9 -7.73 -4.28 -15.42
N LEU A 10 -6.82 -3.66 -16.17
CA LEU A 10 -5.37 -3.80 -15.97
C LEU A 10 -4.92 -3.32 -14.60
N ILE A 11 -5.42 -2.15 -14.16
CA ILE A 11 -5.03 -1.57 -12.88
C ILE A 11 -5.58 -2.35 -11.68
N ASN A 12 -6.55 -3.24 -11.86
CA ASN A 12 -7.04 -4.15 -10.81
C ASN A 12 -6.39 -5.54 -10.89
N LEU A 13 -6.07 -6.03 -12.09
CA LEU A 13 -5.45 -7.35 -12.28
C LEU A 13 -3.99 -7.39 -11.78
N ILE A 14 -3.20 -6.34 -12.04
CA ILE A 14 -1.79 -6.29 -11.62
C ILE A 14 -1.68 -6.32 -10.08
N PRO A 15 -2.38 -5.46 -9.31
CA PRO A 15 -2.37 -5.53 -7.86
C PRO A 15 -2.90 -6.86 -7.32
N LEU A 16 -3.94 -7.43 -7.94
CA LEU A 16 -4.47 -8.74 -7.53
C LEU A 16 -3.39 -9.83 -7.66
N HIS A 17 -2.64 -9.83 -8.76
CA HIS A 17 -1.53 -10.76 -8.95
C HIS A 17 -0.45 -10.60 -7.86
N VAL A 18 -0.07 -9.35 -7.54
CA VAL A 18 0.90 -9.06 -6.49
C VAL A 18 0.38 -9.48 -5.11
N LEU A 19 -0.91 -9.30 -4.83
CA LEU A 19 -1.54 -9.73 -3.59
C LEU A 19 -1.53 -11.27 -3.47
N VAL A 20 -1.85 -11.99 -4.54
CA VAL A 20 -1.76 -13.47 -4.55
C VAL A 20 -0.31 -13.93 -4.34
N LEU A 21 0.68 -13.22 -4.89
CA LEU A 21 2.09 -13.53 -4.67
C LEU A 21 2.53 -13.29 -3.21
N MET A 22 1.99 -12.27 -2.55
CA MET A 22 2.19 -12.08 -1.10
C MET A 22 1.56 -13.22 -0.30
N LEU A 23 0.30 -13.57 -0.59
CA LEU A 23 -0.42 -14.63 0.14
C LEU A 23 0.23 -16.01 -0.04
N THR A 24 0.80 -16.28 -1.21
CA THR A 24 1.53 -17.54 -1.49
C THR A 24 2.97 -17.52 -0.96
N GLY A 25 3.42 -16.45 -0.30
CA GLY A 25 4.76 -16.32 0.27
C GLY A 25 5.88 -16.20 -0.77
N ARG A 26 5.55 -15.91 -2.04
CA ARG A 26 6.51 -15.78 -3.15
C ARG A 26 6.86 -14.32 -3.44
N PHE A 27 6.62 -13.43 -2.49
CA PHE A 27 7.00 -12.03 -2.61
C PHE A 27 8.52 -11.88 -2.61
N SER A 28 9.04 -11.07 -3.54
CA SER A 28 10.48 -10.85 -3.71
C SER A 28 10.74 -9.39 -4.02
N HIS A 29 11.95 -8.91 -3.74
CA HIS A 29 12.37 -7.53 -4.01
C HIS A 29 12.18 -7.13 -5.49
N ARG A 30 12.28 -8.08 -6.42
CA ARG A 30 12.02 -7.85 -7.85
C ARG A 30 10.56 -7.43 -8.11
N ILE A 31 9.62 -8.06 -7.42
CA ILE A 31 8.18 -7.82 -7.55
C ILE A 31 7.83 -6.47 -6.92
N TYR A 32 8.44 -6.16 -5.76
CA TYR A 32 8.31 -4.85 -5.11
C TYR A 32 8.73 -3.71 -6.05
N VAL A 33 9.95 -3.76 -6.60
CA VAL A 33 10.44 -2.69 -7.50
C VAL A 33 9.56 -2.58 -8.74
N ALA A 34 9.23 -3.70 -9.39
CA ALA A 34 8.39 -3.69 -10.58
C ALA A 34 7.01 -3.07 -10.32
N TYR A 35 6.33 -3.51 -9.26
CA TYR A 35 5.00 -3.01 -8.92
C TYR A 35 5.02 -1.52 -8.53
N CYS A 36 5.97 -1.11 -7.68
CA CYS A 36 6.06 0.29 -7.25
C CYS A 36 6.35 1.22 -8.43
N THR A 37 7.27 0.86 -9.32
CA THR A 37 7.57 1.67 -10.51
C THR A 37 6.38 1.76 -11.45
N VAL A 38 5.70 0.64 -11.73
CA VAL A 38 4.50 0.62 -12.59
C VAL A 38 3.36 1.42 -11.98
N TYR A 39 3.12 1.30 -10.67
CA TYR A 39 2.07 2.03 -9.98
C TYR A 39 2.32 3.54 -10.00
N CYS A 40 3.52 4.00 -9.62
CA CYS A 40 3.84 5.42 -9.57
C CYS A 40 3.83 6.06 -10.96
N LEU A 41 4.56 5.49 -11.93
CA LEU A 41 4.63 6.04 -13.28
C LEU A 41 3.27 5.91 -13.98
N GLY A 42 2.61 4.76 -13.87
CA GLY A 42 1.30 4.53 -14.48
C GLY A 42 0.24 5.50 -13.97
N THR A 43 0.22 5.79 -12.66
CA THR A 43 -0.72 6.74 -12.06
C THR A 43 -0.46 8.16 -12.59
N ILE A 44 0.79 8.64 -12.54
CA ILE A 44 1.15 9.99 -13.01
C ILE A 44 0.84 10.15 -14.50
N LEU A 45 1.23 9.20 -15.33
CA LEU A 45 0.98 9.25 -16.77
C LEU A 45 -0.52 9.16 -17.10
N SER A 46 -1.31 8.44 -16.29
CA SER A 46 -2.77 8.38 -16.49
C SER A 46 -3.46 9.70 -16.18
N MET A 47 -3.00 10.44 -15.16
CA MET A 47 -3.55 11.75 -14.80
C MET A 47 -3.30 12.82 -15.87
N GLN A 48 -2.27 12.66 -16.70
CA GLN A 48 -1.96 13.60 -17.79
C GLN A 48 -3.00 13.60 -18.92
N ILE A 49 -3.91 12.62 -18.94
CA ILE A 49 -4.94 12.51 -19.97
C ILE A 49 -6.18 13.25 -19.48
N SER A 50 -6.56 14.32 -20.18
CA SER A 50 -7.66 15.23 -19.78
C SER A 50 -9.00 14.53 -19.55
N PHE A 51 -9.24 13.38 -20.19
CA PHE A 51 -10.43 12.56 -19.98
C PHE A 51 -10.45 11.85 -18.61
N VAL A 52 -9.29 11.50 -18.06
CA VAL A 52 -9.13 10.77 -16.80
C VAL A 52 -8.98 11.72 -15.62
N GLY A 53 -8.22 12.80 -15.79
CA GLY A 53 -8.00 13.81 -14.74
C GLY A 53 -7.61 13.18 -13.40
N PHE A 54 -8.41 13.44 -12.36
CA PHE A 54 -8.18 12.96 -10.99
C PHE A 54 -8.95 11.67 -10.61
N GLN A 55 -9.60 11.01 -11.57
CA GLN A 55 -10.30 9.75 -11.32
C GLN A 55 -9.44 8.67 -10.62
N PRO A 56 -8.13 8.52 -10.91
CA PRO A 56 -7.30 7.51 -10.23
C PRO A 56 -7.20 7.65 -8.70
N VAL A 57 -7.51 8.83 -8.16
CA VAL A 57 -7.42 9.10 -6.71
C VAL A 57 -8.81 9.20 -6.07
N GLN A 58 -9.78 9.71 -6.83
CA GLN A 58 -11.12 9.97 -6.32
C GLN A 58 -12.06 8.77 -6.49
N SER A 59 -11.81 7.90 -7.47
CA SER A 59 -12.68 6.78 -7.77
C SER A 59 -12.29 5.52 -6.98
N SER A 60 -13.31 4.77 -6.54
CA SER A 60 -13.15 3.51 -5.83
C SER A 60 -12.51 2.41 -6.70
N GLU A 61 -12.61 2.52 -8.02
CA GLU A 61 -12.11 1.53 -8.98
C GLU A 61 -10.56 1.40 -8.99
N HIS A 62 -9.86 2.38 -8.45
CA HIS A 62 -8.39 2.40 -8.33
C HIS A 62 -7.89 2.14 -6.91
N MET A 63 -8.80 2.05 -5.92
CA MET A 63 -8.40 1.92 -4.51
C MET A 63 -7.75 0.58 -4.19
N ALA A 64 -8.08 -0.49 -4.93
CA ALA A 64 -7.40 -1.77 -4.77
C ALA A 64 -5.90 -1.66 -5.08
N ALA A 65 -5.54 -0.94 -6.15
CA ALA A 65 -4.15 -0.70 -6.51
C ALA A 65 -3.41 0.12 -5.44
N PHE A 66 -4.05 1.15 -4.91
CA PHE A 66 -3.49 1.94 -3.81
C PHE A 66 -3.31 1.11 -2.54
N GLY A 67 -4.30 0.29 -2.17
CA GLY A 67 -4.24 -0.58 -1.00
C GLY A 67 -3.09 -1.60 -1.09
N VAL A 68 -2.96 -2.27 -2.23
CA VAL A 68 -1.85 -3.23 -2.46
C VAL A 68 -0.50 -2.51 -2.48
N PHE A 69 -0.44 -1.27 -2.98
CA PHE A 69 0.77 -0.45 -2.89
C PHE A 69 1.15 -0.12 -1.45
N GLY A 70 0.19 0.30 -0.62
CA GLY A 70 0.43 0.48 0.81
C GLY A 70 0.92 -0.80 1.50
N LEU A 71 0.28 -1.94 1.20
CA LEU A 71 0.70 -3.24 1.73
C LEU A 71 2.12 -3.63 1.29
N CYS A 72 2.49 -3.39 0.03
CA CYS A 72 3.86 -3.62 -0.47
C CYS A 72 4.89 -2.83 0.35
N GLN A 73 4.61 -1.55 0.64
CA GLN A 73 5.52 -0.71 1.40
C GLN A 73 5.69 -1.21 2.83
N ILE A 74 4.59 -1.58 3.49
CA ILE A 74 4.62 -2.12 4.86
C ILE A 74 5.39 -3.45 4.89
N HIS A 75 5.10 -4.37 3.98
CA HIS A 75 5.77 -5.67 3.93
C HIS A 75 7.28 -5.53 3.71
N ALA A 76 7.69 -4.72 2.74
CA ALA A 76 9.11 -4.48 2.46
C ALA A 76 9.83 -3.81 3.64
N PHE A 77 9.16 -2.87 4.32
CA PHE A 77 9.70 -2.22 5.51
C PHE A 77 9.86 -3.18 6.69
N VAL A 78 8.87 -4.05 6.92
CA VAL A 78 8.95 -5.08 7.97
C VAL A 78 10.07 -6.07 7.69
N ASP A 79 10.20 -6.55 6.44
CA ASP A 79 11.30 -7.42 6.03
C ASP A 79 12.66 -6.75 6.23
N TYR A 80 12.78 -5.48 5.88
CA TYR A 80 13.99 -4.70 6.10
C TYR A 80 14.34 -4.60 7.59
N LEU A 81 13.37 -4.26 8.46
CA LEU A 81 13.58 -4.21 9.90
C LEU A 81 13.98 -5.57 10.49
N ARG A 82 13.33 -6.66 10.06
CA ARG A 82 13.70 -8.02 10.48
C ARG A 82 15.12 -8.40 10.07
N SER A 83 15.62 -7.88 8.94
CA SER A 83 17.00 -8.14 8.52
C SER A 83 18.06 -7.38 9.32
N LYS A 84 17.68 -6.26 9.96
CA LYS A 84 18.59 -5.36 10.69
C LYS A 84 18.54 -5.51 12.21
N LEU A 85 17.46 -6.07 12.75
CA LEU A 85 17.22 -6.20 14.19
C LEU A 85 17.25 -7.65 14.63
N ASN A 86 17.68 -7.86 15.88
CA ASN A 86 17.56 -9.16 16.52
C ASN A 86 16.08 -9.45 16.85
N ALA A 87 15.66 -10.71 16.90
CA ALA A 87 14.25 -11.09 17.07
C ALA A 87 13.59 -10.45 18.32
N GLN A 88 14.35 -10.35 19.41
CA GLN A 88 13.92 -9.71 20.65
C GLN A 88 13.73 -8.19 20.50
N GLN A 89 14.63 -7.52 19.78
CA GLN A 89 14.55 -6.07 19.53
C GLN A 89 13.39 -5.76 18.59
N PHE A 90 13.14 -6.61 17.60
CA PHE A 90 12.00 -6.50 16.70
C PHE A 90 10.67 -6.62 17.46
N GLU A 91 10.53 -7.60 18.36
CA GLU A 91 9.32 -7.73 19.19
C GLU A 91 9.09 -6.51 20.10
N VAL A 92 10.15 -5.99 20.73
CA VAL A 92 10.06 -4.79 21.57
C VAL A 92 9.62 -3.59 20.75
N LEU A 93 10.21 -3.39 19.56
CA LEU A 93 9.84 -2.31 18.66
C LEU A 93 8.38 -2.45 18.18
N PHE A 94 7.95 -3.64 17.80
CA PHE A 94 6.59 -3.91 17.36
C PHE A 94 5.55 -3.66 18.47
N LYS A 95 5.82 -4.14 19.69
CA LYS A 95 4.98 -3.85 20.87
C LYS A 95 4.94 -2.37 21.21
N SER A 96 6.09 -1.67 21.12
CA SER A 96 6.17 -0.24 21.39
C SER A 96 5.31 0.55 20.40
N VAL A 97 5.40 0.25 19.11
CA VAL A 97 4.58 0.88 18.06
C VAL A 97 3.09 0.66 18.31
N ILE A 98 2.67 -0.59 18.58
CA ILE A 98 1.26 -0.90 18.88
C ILE A 98 0.77 -0.17 20.13
N SER A 99 1.57 -0.17 21.20
CA SER A 99 1.23 0.53 22.44
C SER A 99 1.06 2.03 22.21
N LEU A 100 1.95 2.65 21.43
CA LEU A 100 1.89 4.08 21.14
C LEU A 100 0.65 4.43 20.31
N VAL A 101 0.35 3.66 19.27
CA VAL A 101 -0.86 3.83 18.46
C VAL A 101 -2.13 3.63 19.31
N GLY A 102 -2.14 2.63 20.18
CA GLY A 102 -3.25 2.39 21.11
C GLY A 102 -3.48 3.54 22.09
N ILE A 103 -2.41 4.11 22.66
CA ILE A 103 -2.48 5.28 23.55
C ILE A 103 -3.02 6.49 22.79
N ILE A 104 -2.55 6.74 21.57
CA ILE A 104 -3.03 7.87 20.75
C ILE A 104 -4.53 7.70 20.45
N LEU A 105 -4.96 6.53 20.01
CA LEU A 105 -6.38 6.26 19.73
C LEU A 105 -7.27 6.44 20.96
N LEU A 106 -6.81 5.94 22.12
CA LEU A 106 -7.53 6.14 23.39
C LEU A 106 -7.59 7.62 23.78
N SER A 107 -6.49 8.36 23.64
CA SER A 107 -6.47 9.79 23.95
C SER A 107 -7.38 10.59 23.04
N VAL A 108 -7.39 10.31 21.73
CA VAL A 108 -8.25 10.99 20.75
C VAL A 108 -9.70 10.64 21.01
N GLY A 109 -10.01 9.37 21.24
CA GLY A 109 -11.37 8.92 21.60
C GLY A 109 -11.87 9.53 22.90
N ALA A 110 -11.02 9.64 23.92
CA ALA A 110 -11.37 10.29 25.18
C ALA A 110 -11.67 11.78 25.00
N VAL A 111 -10.84 12.50 24.21
CA VAL A 111 -11.07 13.91 23.90
C VAL A 111 -12.38 14.10 23.14
N LEU A 112 -12.64 13.29 22.11
CA LEU A 112 -13.88 13.33 21.32
C LEU A 112 -15.14 13.01 22.13
N MET A 113 -15.04 12.19 23.17
CA MET A 113 -16.18 11.88 24.05
C MET A 113 -16.42 12.95 25.12
N LEU A 114 -15.43 13.80 25.39
CA LEU A 114 -15.50 14.85 26.40
C LEU A 114 -15.97 16.19 25.83
N THR A 115 -15.81 16.39 24.51
CA THR A 115 -16.34 17.52 23.73
C THR A 115 -17.73 17.23 23.19
#